data_AF-X0VET1-F1
#
_entry.id   AF-X0VET1-F1
#
_cell.length_a   1.000
_cell.length_b   1.000
_cell.length_c   1.000
_cell.angle_alpha   90.00
_cell.angle_beta   90.00
_cell.angle_gamma   90.00
#
_symmetry.space_group_name_H-M   'P 1'
#
loop_
_entity.id
_entity.type
_entity.pdbx_description
1 polymer ?
#
loop_
_entity_poly.entity_id
_entity_poly.type
_entity_poly.pdbx_seq_one_letter_code
_entity_poly.pdbx_strand_id
1 'polypeptide(L)'
;LFAGTILYLLSCFIVVSPNEEAIIEHFGNPVNQAGEVRLVGPGLARKWPWPIDIAYKYPTRKISEISVGYVPKDEPDKGEAGHGHGPLLWGQTHYEQEYNILVASEHRGEELDEAAVPVSLVMAAVPVQYRIKDLYSFIYNHKDPVKLLEAISYRELTRFAASATIEVDSQSEMDNSLLGAGRSRAKEILTKRIQRAVDAEGLGVEIVFLGLQGVHPPPEVAADYQKVVAAVQEKQATILGAHTYRNKVLSTLAGSV
;
A
#
# COMPACT_ATOMS: atom_id res chain seq x y z
N LEU A 1 -47.72 -19.85 -19.31
CA LEU A 1 -47.29 -18.79 -20.27
C LEU A 1 -47.19 -17.42 -19.59
N PHE A 2 -48.28 -16.89 -19.01
CA PHE A 2 -48.31 -15.58 -18.34
C PHE A 2 -47.19 -15.34 -17.31
N ALA A 3 -46.97 -16.28 -16.38
CA ALA A 3 -45.92 -16.16 -15.37
C ALA A 3 -44.50 -16.08 -15.95
N GLY A 4 -44.23 -16.81 -17.04
CA GLY A 4 -42.93 -16.75 -17.74
C GLY A 4 -42.71 -15.42 -18.44
N THR A 5 -43.76 -14.87 -19.06
CA THR A 5 -43.71 -13.53 -19.66
C THR A 5 -43.47 -12.45 -18.60
N ILE A 6 -44.10 -12.55 -17.44
CA ILE A 6 -43.86 -11.63 -16.32
C ILE A 6 -42.41 -11.71 -15.84
N LEU A 7 -41.88 -12.92 -15.62
CA LEU A 7 -40.49 -13.10 -15.18
C LEU A 7 -39.50 -12.53 -16.21
N TYR A 8 -39.77 -12.75 -17.50
CA TYR A 8 -38.97 -12.19 -18.59
C TYR A 8 -39.01 -10.65 -18.60
N LEU A 9 -40.18 -10.03 -18.42
CA LEU A 9 -40.31 -8.57 -18.33
C LEU A 9 -39.66 -7.99 -17.06
N LEU A 10 -39.71 -8.71 -15.93
CA LEU A 10 -39.02 -8.30 -14.71
C LEU A 10 -37.50 -8.30 -14.88
N SER A 11 -36.95 -9.17 -15.75
CA SER A 11 -35.51 -9.20 -16.05
C SER A 11 -34.99 -7.94 -16.79
N CYS A 12 -35.89 -7.09 -17.28
CA CYS A 12 -35.57 -5.80 -17.89
C CYS A 12 -35.16 -4.74 -16.86
N PHE A 13 -35.51 -4.92 -15.58
CA PHE A 13 -35.25 -3.94 -14.54
C PHE A 13 -34.09 -4.39 -13.66
N ILE A 14 -33.15 -3.48 -13.41
CA ILE A 14 -32.04 -3.68 -12.49
C ILE A 14 -32.02 -2.57 -11.45
N VAL A 15 -31.62 -2.91 -10.23
CA VAL A 15 -31.38 -1.95 -9.16
C VAL A 15 -29.89 -1.94 -8.85
N VAL A 16 -29.28 -0.76 -8.97
CA VAL A 16 -27.88 -0.50 -8.68
C VAL A 16 -27.79 0.22 -7.34
N SER A 17 -26.96 -0.30 -6.43
CA SER A 17 -26.85 0.24 -5.07
C SER A 17 -26.14 1.61 -5.08
N PRO A 18 -26.30 2.46 -4.05
CA PRO A 18 -25.62 3.76 -3.93
C PRO A 18 -24.10 3.71 -4.12
N ASN A 19 -23.47 2.63 -3.65
CA ASN A 19 -22.02 2.45 -3.69
C ASN A 19 -21.51 1.71 -4.93
N GLU A 20 -22.40 1.41 -5.87
CA GLU A 20 -22.13 0.60 -7.06
C GLU A 20 -22.35 1.38 -8.35
N GLU A 21 -21.72 0.90 -9.40
CA GLU A 21 -22.03 1.23 -10.79
C GLU A 21 -22.13 -0.08 -11.58
N ALA A 22 -22.87 -0.04 -12.68
CA ALA A 22 -23.10 -1.21 -13.51
C ALA A 22 -22.71 -0.95 -14.96
N ILE A 23 -22.10 -1.94 -15.61
CA ILE A 23 -21.93 -1.97 -17.07
C ILE A 23 -22.94 -2.94 -17.66
N ILE A 24 -23.63 -2.50 -18.72
CA ILE A 24 -24.58 -3.33 -19.47
C ILE A 24 -23.92 -3.80 -20.78
N GLU A 25 -23.71 -5.10 -20.87
CA GLU A 25 -23.29 -5.76 -22.10
C GLU A 25 -24.51 -6.16 -22.92
N HIS A 26 -24.58 -5.68 -24.16
CA HIS A 26 -25.55 -6.12 -25.15
C HIS A 26 -24.89 -7.18 -26.03
N PHE A 27 -25.30 -8.44 -25.90
CA PHE A 27 -24.63 -9.58 -26.52
C PHE A 27 -23.10 -9.59 -26.32
N GLY A 28 -22.65 -9.26 -25.11
CA GLY A 28 -21.22 -9.20 -24.75
C GLY A 28 -20.51 -7.90 -25.15
N ASN A 29 -21.17 -6.97 -25.85
CA ASN A 29 -20.59 -5.68 -26.19
C ASN A 29 -21.01 -4.62 -25.15
N PRO A 30 -20.09 -4.05 -24.36
CA PRO A 30 -20.39 -3.00 -23.37
C PRO A 30 -20.59 -1.60 -23.98
N VAL A 31 -20.31 -1.43 -25.27
CA VAL A 31 -20.35 -0.13 -25.97
C VAL A 31 -21.61 0.00 -26.83
N ASN A 32 -22.19 1.19 -26.87
CA ASN A 32 -23.33 1.52 -27.73
C ASN A 32 -22.88 1.85 -29.18
N GLN A 33 -23.84 2.09 -30.08
CA GLN A 33 -23.54 2.43 -31.49
C GLN A 33 -22.81 3.77 -31.66
N ALA A 34 -22.88 4.66 -30.65
CA ALA A 34 -22.19 5.95 -30.63
C ALA A 34 -20.76 5.86 -30.08
N GLY A 35 -20.30 4.66 -29.67
CA GLY A 35 -18.97 4.47 -29.09
C GLY A 35 -18.89 4.76 -27.58
N GLU A 36 -20.03 4.96 -26.91
CA GLU A 36 -20.08 5.24 -25.48
C GLU A 36 -20.32 3.96 -24.68
N VAL A 37 -19.66 3.83 -23.52
CA VAL A 37 -19.88 2.72 -22.60
C VAL A 37 -21.28 2.80 -22.01
N ARG A 38 -22.01 1.68 -21.98
CA ARG A 38 -23.32 1.57 -21.31
C ARG A 38 -23.15 1.48 -19.80
N LEU A 39 -22.70 2.58 -19.20
CA LEU A 39 -22.52 2.74 -17.77
C LEU A 39 -23.83 3.21 -17.11
N VAL A 40 -24.17 2.61 -15.99
CA VAL A 40 -25.36 2.91 -15.21
C VAL A 40 -24.97 3.20 -13.76
N GLY A 41 -25.33 4.38 -13.29
CA GLY A 41 -25.14 4.79 -11.90
C GLY A 41 -26.18 4.22 -10.93
N PRO A 42 -26.13 4.62 -9.66
CA PRO A 42 -27.09 4.17 -8.64
C PRO A 42 -28.54 4.47 -8.99
N GLY A 43 -29.43 3.55 -8.63
CA GLY A 43 -30.87 3.69 -8.82
C GLY A 43 -31.50 2.57 -9.66
N LEU A 44 -32.74 2.81 -10.10
CA LEU A 44 -33.47 1.90 -10.96
C LEU A 44 -33.09 2.16 -12.42
N ALA A 45 -32.65 1.13 -13.12
CA ALA A 45 -32.31 1.20 -14.53
C ALA A 45 -33.01 0.12 -15.35
N ARG A 46 -33.16 0.41 -16.64
CA ARG A 46 -33.79 -0.49 -17.60
C ARG A 46 -32.74 -1.01 -18.58
N LYS A 47 -32.76 -2.31 -18.82
CA LYS A 47 -31.98 -3.03 -19.84
C LYS A 47 -32.91 -3.93 -20.66
N TRP A 48 -32.41 -4.49 -21.75
CA TRP A 48 -33.12 -5.57 -22.44
C TRP A 48 -33.24 -6.82 -21.55
N PRO A 49 -34.29 -7.62 -21.74
CA PRO A 49 -34.45 -8.85 -21.00
C PRO A 49 -33.28 -9.80 -21.29
N TRP A 50 -32.96 -10.63 -20.31
CA TRP A 50 -31.95 -11.67 -20.48
C TRP A 50 -32.42 -12.65 -21.59
N PRO A 51 -31.53 -13.13 -22.50
CA PRO A 51 -30.07 -13.03 -22.49
C PRO A 51 -29.48 -11.89 -23.33
N ILE A 52 -30.30 -10.97 -23.84
CA ILE A 52 -29.85 -9.90 -24.76
C ILE A 52 -28.91 -8.93 -24.05
N ASP A 53 -29.33 -8.43 -22.88
CA ASP A 53 -28.51 -7.59 -22.03
C ASP A 53 -28.16 -8.29 -20.72
N ILE A 54 -26.89 -8.21 -20.33
CA ILE A 54 -26.36 -8.67 -19.04
C ILE A 54 -25.76 -7.45 -18.32
N ALA A 55 -26.11 -7.26 -17.05
CA ALA A 55 -25.59 -6.15 -16.25
C ALA A 55 -24.63 -6.67 -15.18
N TYR A 56 -23.41 -6.15 -15.17
CA TYR A 56 -22.39 -6.46 -14.17
C TYR A 56 -22.25 -5.28 -13.22
N LYS A 57 -22.44 -5.52 -11.92
CA LYS A 57 -22.40 -4.50 -10.87
C LYS A 57 -21.10 -4.59 -10.09
N TYR A 58 -20.47 -3.45 -9.84
CA TYR A 58 -19.22 -3.36 -9.10
C TYR A 58 -19.26 -2.23 -8.07
N PRO A 59 -18.63 -2.41 -6.90
CA PRO A 59 -18.64 -1.42 -5.82
C PRO A 59 -17.63 -0.29 -6.08
N THR A 60 -17.89 0.57 -7.06
CA THR A 60 -16.94 1.63 -7.48
C THR A 60 -16.69 2.70 -6.42
N ARG A 61 -17.66 2.95 -5.52
CA ARG A 61 -17.51 3.92 -4.43
C ARG A 61 -16.94 3.31 -3.14
N LYS A 62 -16.68 2.01 -3.11
CA LYS A 62 -16.07 1.35 -1.94
C LYS A 62 -14.55 1.45 -2.05
N ILE A 63 -13.91 1.85 -0.96
CA ILE A 63 -12.46 1.73 -0.82
C ILE A 63 -12.15 0.25 -0.55
N SER A 64 -11.37 -0.33 -1.44
CA SER A 64 -10.88 -1.71 -1.34
C SER A 64 -9.40 -1.67 -0.98
N GLU A 65 -8.92 -2.72 -0.32
CA GLU A 65 -7.52 -2.82 0.10
C GLU A 65 -6.87 -4.05 -0.53
N ILE A 66 -5.62 -3.89 -0.95
CA ILE A 66 -4.72 -5.01 -1.24
C ILE A 66 -3.54 -4.97 -0.28
N SER A 67 -3.00 -6.14 0.06
CA SER A 67 -1.81 -6.29 0.88
C SER A 67 -0.60 -6.50 -0.02
N VAL A 68 0.41 -5.65 0.11
CA VAL A 68 1.65 -5.74 -0.67
C VAL A 68 2.80 -6.02 0.28
N GLY A 69 3.59 -7.05 0.00
CA GLY A 69 4.73 -7.45 0.83
C GLY A 69 4.39 -8.39 1.99
N TYR A 70 3.11 -8.77 2.15
CA TYR A 70 2.67 -9.74 3.15
C TYR A 70 1.34 -10.40 2.79
N VAL A 71 1.04 -11.53 3.43
CA VAL A 71 -0.26 -12.22 3.39
C VAL A 71 -0.91 -12.12 4.78
N PRO A 72 -2.06 -11.44 4.93
CA PRO A 72 -2.76 -11.34 6.21
C PRO A 72 -3.08 -12.72 6.79
N LYS A 73 -3.08 -12.88 8.12
CA LYS A 73 -3.63 -14.08 8.75
C LYS A 73 -5.16 -14.03 8.66
N ASP A 74 -5.77 -15.13 8.27
CA ASP A 74 -7.22 -15.35 8.37
C ASP A 74 -7.63 -15.51 9.85
N GLU A 75 -7.55 -14.44 10.64
CA GLU A 75 -8.18 -14.41 11.96
C GLU A 75 -9.64 -13.94 11.81
N PRO A 76 -10.62 -14.68 12.38
CA PRO A 76 -12.01 -14.25 12.34
C PRO A 76 -12.12 -12.90 13.06
N ASP A 77 -12.64 -11.92 12.34
CA ASP A 77 -12.88 -10.55 12.77
C ASP A 77 -13.54 -10.54 14.16
N LYS A 78 -12.73 -10.36 15.21
CA LYS A 78 -13.20 -10.37 16.60
C LYS A 78 -13.86 -9.04 16.93
N GLY A 79 -14.87 -8.62 16.17
CA GLY A 79 -15.94 -7.68 16.53
C GLY A 79 -15.58 -6.34 17.21
N GLU A 80 -14.31 -6.00 17.38
CA GLU A 80 -13.85 -4.79 18.02
C GLU A 80 -13.49 -3.82 16.92
N ALA A 81 -14.28 -2.75 16.84
CA ALA A 81 -14.04 -1.61 15.98
C ALA A 81 -12.69 -0.97 16.35
N GLY A 82 -11.62 -1.49 15.74
CA GLY A 82 -10.27 -1.02 15.90
C GLY A 82 -9.35 -1.85 15.03
N HIS A 83 -8.72 -1.22 14.04
CA HIS A 83 -7.56 -1.75 13.33
C HIS A 83 -6.38 -1.92 14.31
N GLY A 84 -6.47 -2.92 15.19
CA GLY A 84 -5.59 -3.10 16.33
C GLY A 84 -4.87 -4.43 16.23
N HIS A 85 -3.93 -4.57 15.28
CA HIS A 85 -2.84 -5.49 15.54
C HIS A 85 -2.18 -5.03 16.84
N GLY A 86 -1.90 -5.97 17.76
CA GLY A 86 -1.05 -5.67 18.92
C GLY A 86 0.28 -5.05 18.48
N PRO A 87 1.07 -4.49 19.41
CA PRO A 87 2.34 -3.85 19.04
C PRO A 87 3.17 -4.77 18.15
N LEU A 88 3.56 -4.26 16.97
CA LEU A 88 4.39 -4.99 16.00
C LEU A 88 5.83 -5.03 16.52
N LEU A 89 6.11 -6.01 17.37
CA LEU A 89 7.41 -6.23 17.98
C LEU A 89 8.37 -6.91 17.00
N TRP A 90 9.55 -6.32 16.84
CA TRP A 90 10.65 -6.95 16.09
C TRP A 90 11.02 -8.29 16.75
N GLY A 91 11.19 -9.34 15.93
CA GLY A 91 11.50 -10.70 16.37
C GLY A 91 10.30 -11.66 16.43
N GLN A 92 9.09 -11.19 16.11
CA GLN A 92 7.92 -12.04 15.90
C GLN A 92 7.40 -11.88 14.47
N THR A 93 6.83 -12.94 13.90
CA THR A 93 6.12 -12.90 12.62
C THR A 93 4.71 -12.34 12.82
N HIS A 94 4.36 -11.27 12.10
CA HIS A 94 3.08 -10.58 12.29
C HIS A 94 2.01 -11.06 11.33
N TYR A 95 2.40 -11.51 10.15
CA TYR A 95 1.50 -11.98 9.10
C TYR A 95 1.65 -13.49 8.84
N GLU A 96 0.80 -14.06 7.98
CA GLU A 96 0.92 -15.49 7.59
C GLU A 96 2.21 -15.70 6.78
N GLN A 97 2.48 -14.75 5.88
CA GLN A 97 3.71 -14.70 5.11
C GLN A 97 4.17 -13.24 4.99
N GLU A 98 5.48 -13.03 5.07
CA GLU A 98 6.13 -11.73 4.89
C GLU A 98 7.24 -11.90 3.86
N TYR A 99 7.34 -10.96 2.92
CA TYR A 99 8.32 -11.03 1.86
C TYR A 99 9.52 -10.13 2.16
N ASN A 100 10.71 -10.69 1.98
CA ASN A 100 11.95 -9.92 2.06
C ASN A 100 12.08 -8.96 0.87
N ILE A 101 12.44 -7.73 1.17
CA ILE A 101 12.71 -6.67 0.21
C ILE A 101 14.18 -6.26 0.39
N LEU A 102 14.88 -6.17 -0.73
CA LEU A 102 16.26 -5.69 -0.75
C LEU A 102 16.29 -4.17 -0.62
N VAL A 103 17.15 -3.69 0.26
CA VAL A 103 17.42 -2.27 0.48
C VAL A 103 18.91 -2.00 0.38
N ALA A 104 19.24 -0.79 -0.06
CA ALA A 104 20.63 -0.36 -0.14
C ALA A 104 21.24 -0.32 1.26
N SER A 105 22.45 -0.87 1.41
CA SER A 105 23.26 -0.67 2.60
C SER A 105 24.47 0.17 2.23
N GLU A 106 24.75 1.19 3.03
CA GLU A 106 25.94 2.05 2.84
C GLU A 106 27.21 1.40 3.39
N HIS A 107 27.08 0.26 4.08
CA HIS A 107 28.18 -0.38 4.78
C HIS A 107 29.07 -1.17 3.82
N ARG A 108 30.13 -0.52 3.34
CA ARG A 108 31.24 -1.16 2.65
C ARG A 108 32.23 -1.65 3.71
N GLY A 109 32.06 -2.89 4.17
CA GLY A 109 33.06 -3.52 5.05
C GLY A 109 34.45 -3.44 4.42
N GLU A 110 35.49 -3.17 5.23
CA GLU A 110 36.88 -3.03 4.76
C GLU A 110 37.41 -4.32 4.08
N GLU A 111 36.77 -5.47 4.32
CA GLU A 111 37.11 -6.81 3.78
C GLU A 111 36.05 -7.40 2.82
N LEU A 112 35.20 -6.59 2.20
CA LEU A 112 34.32 -7.11 1.14
C LEU A 112 35.11 -7.24 -0.17
N ASP A 113 35.07 -8.42 -0.81
CA ASP A 113 35.50 -8.61 -2.19
C ASP A 113 34.96 -7.45 -3.04
N GLU A 114 35.76 -6.85 -3.93
CA GLU A 114 35.37 -5.68 -4.75
C GLU A 114 34.06 -5.88 -5.55
N ALA A 115 33.59 -7.13 -5.68
CA ALA A 115 32.35 -7.51 -6.34
C ALA A 115 31.11 -7.61 -5.43
N ALA A 116 31.25 -7.58 -4.10
CA ALA A 116 30.13 -7.70 -3.17
C ALA A 116 29.40 -6.35 -3.03
N VAL A 117 28.19 -6.27 -3.57
CA VAL A 117 27.30 -5.11 -3.40
C VAL A 117 26.68 -5.18 -2.01
N PRO A 118 26.91 -4.21 -1.11
CA PRO A 118 26.32 -4.23 0.22
C PRO A 118 24.80 -4.04 0.13
N VAL A 119 24.07 -5.08 0.49
CA VAL A 119 22.60 -5.09 0.52
C VAL A 119 22.12 -5.50 1.90
N SER A 120 20.98 -4.97 2.30
CA SER A 120 20.27 -5.40 3.50
C SER A 120 18.87 -5.89 3.14
N LEU A 121 18.26 -6.64 4.06
CA LEU A 121 16.93 -7.21 3.93
C LEU A 121 16.01 -6.56 4.95
N VAL A 122 14.85 -6.13 4.48
CA VAL A 122 13.74 -5.68 5.32
C VAL A 122 12.44 -6.33 4.86
N MET A 123 11.55 -6.55 5.80
CA MET A 123 10.16 -6.89 5.54
C MET A 123 9.35 -5.61 5.71
N ALA A 124 8.37 -5.38 4.83
CA ALA A 124 7.49 -4.23 4.91
C ALA A 124 6.06 -4.63 4.58
N ALA A 125 5.13 -4.30 5.46
CA ALA A 125 3.71 -4.50 5.24
C ALA A 125 3.09 -3.24 4.64
N VAL A 126 2.69 -3.32 3.38
CA VAL A 126 2.20 -2.16 2.64
C VAL A 126 0.75 -2.35 2.21
N PRO A 127 -0.24 -2.01 3.07
CA PRO A 127 -1.63 -1.96 2.64
C PRO A 127 -1.82 -0.81 1.64
N VAL A 128 -2.38 -1.13 0.47
CA VAL A 128 -2.73 -0.16 -0.57
C VAL A 128 -4.23 -0.14 -0.72
N GLN A 129 -4.81 1.01 -0.40
CA GLN A 129 -6.25 1.26 -0.51
C GLN A 129 -6.54 2.01 -1.80
N TYR A 130 -7.46 1.48 -2.58
CA TYR A 130 -7.85 2.01 -3.88
C TYR A 130 -9.36 2.03 -4.06
N ARG A 131 -9.82 2.82 -5.01
CA ARG A 131 -11.21 2.82 -5.49
C ARG A 131 -11.23 2.74 -7.01
N ILE A 132 -12.30 2.19 -7.58
CA ILE A 132 -12.47 2.12 -9.03
C ILE A 132 -12.92 3.51 -9.50
N LYS A 133 -12.10 4.14 -10.34
CA LYS A 133 -12.35 5.47 -10.91
C LYS A 133 -13.02 5.38 -12.28
N ASP A 134 -12.59 4.43 -13.10
CA ASP A 134 -13.17 4.13 -14.41
C ASP A 134 -13.48 2.65 -14.51
N LEU A 135 -14.78 2.32 -14.45
CA LEU A 135 -15.24 0.93 -14.38
C LEU A 135 -14.95 0.16 -15.67
N TYR A 136 -15.02 0.82 -16.82
CA TYR A 136 -14.74 0.17 -18.10
C TYR A 136 -13.29 -0.29 -18.18
N SER A 137 -12.34 0.61 -17.92
CA SER A 137 -10.92 0.30 -17.94
C SER A 137 -10.56 -0.81 -16.95
N PHE A 138 -11.16 -0.76 -15.76
CA PHE A 138 -10.93 -1.77 -14.73
C PHE A 138 -11.37 -3.18 -15.16
N ILE A 139 -12.47 -3.31 -15.90
CA ILE A 139 -13.01 -4.63 -16.29
C ILE A 139 -12.40 -5.13 -17.61
N TYR A 140 -12.21 -4.24 -18.59
CA TYR A 140 -11.95 -4.66 -19.98
C TYR A 140 -10.51 -4.47 -20.44
N ASN A 141 -9.70 -3.62 -19.81
CA ASN A 141 -8.32 -3.41 -20.27
C ASN A 141 -7.39 -4.56 -19.82
N HIS A 142 -7.70 -5.19 -18.68
CA HIS A 142 -6.86 -6.22 -18.07
C HIS A 142 -7.68 -7.40 -17.58
N LYS A 143 -7.15 -8.62 -17.77
CA LYS A 143 -7.83 -9.85 -17.33
C LYS A 143 -7.98 -9.96 -15.81
N ASP A 144 -6.97 -9.50 -15.07
CA ASP A 144 -6.94 -9.54 -13.61
C ASP A 144 -6.39 -8.20 -13.08
N PRO A 145 -7.26 -7.18 -12.95
CA PRO A 145 -6.83 -5.83 -12.61
C PRO A 145 -6.27 -5.74 -11.17
N VAL A 146 -6.76 -6.57 -10.26
CA VAL A 146 -6.31 -6.58 -8.86
C VAL A 146 -4.90 -7.15 -8.76
N LYS A 147 -4.61 -8.28 -9.43
CA LYS A 147 -3.24 -8.81 -9.48
C LYS A 147 -2.27 -7.87 -10.19
N LEU A 148 -2.72 -7.15 -11.23
CA LEU A 148 -1.88 -6.16 -11.88
C LEU A 148 -1.54 -5.00 -10.94
N LEU A 149 -2.53 -4.50 -10.18
CA LEU A 149 -2.30 -3.48 -9.15
C LEU A 149 -1.30 -3.96 -8.09
N GLU A 150 -1.44 -5.20 -7.62
CA GLU A 150 -0.51 -5.81 -6.67
C GLU A 150 0.91 -5.88 -7.23
N ALA A 151 1.08 -6.37 -8.46
CA ALA A 151 2.37 -6.49 -9.12
C ALA A 151 3.04 -5.11 -9.34
N ILE A 152 2.27 -4.10 -9.78
CA ILE A 152 2.76 -2.72 -9.92
C ILE A 152 3.20 -2.17 -8.56
N SER A 153 2.37 -2.35 -7.53
CA SER A 153 2.66 -1.85 -6.19
C SER A 153 3.92 -2.48 -5.61
N TYR A 154 4.07 -3.80 -5.74
CA TYR A 154 5.26 -4.54 -5.31
C TYR A 154 6.51 -4.09 -6.07
N ARG A 155 6.41 -3.87 -7.38
CA ARG A 155 7.51 -3.34 -8.22
C ARG A 155 7.96 -1.97 -7.76
N GLU A 156 7.03 -1.03 -7.56
CA GLU A 156 7.37 0.33 -7.13
C GLU A 156 7.94 0.36 -5.70
N LEU A 157 7.41 -0.49 -4.81
CA LEU A 157 7.97 -0.70 -3.47
C LEU A 157 9.42 -1.20 -3.54
N THR A 158 9.68 -2.24 -4.34
CA THR A 158 11.02 -2.81 -4.52
C THR A 158 12.00 -1.78 -5.10
N ARG A 159 11.57 -1.00 -6.10
CA ARG A 159 12.39 0.07 -6.69
C ARG A 159 12.71 1.18 -5.69
N PHE A 160 11.73 1.55 -4.86
CA PHE A 160 11.94 2.55 -3.83
C PHE A 160 12.91 2.04 -2.76
N ALA A 161 12.69 0.83 -2.28
CA ALA A 161 13.51 0.17 -1.27
C ALA A 161 14.98 0.03 -1.71
N ALA A 162 15.22 -0.35 -2.97
CA ALA A 162 16.57 -0.44 -3.53
C ALA A 162 17.33 0.90 -3.56
N SER A 163 16.63 2.03 -3.46
CA SER A 163 17.24 3.38 -3.38
C SER A 163 17.17 4.00 -1.97
N ALA A 164 16.54 3.31 -1.03
CA ALA A 164 16.29 3.81 0.31
C ALA A 164 17.28 3.22 1.31
N THR A 165 17.55 3.97 2.38
CA THR A 165 18.40 3.55 3.48
C THR A 165 17.55 3.13 4.68
N ILE A 166 18.08 2.23 5.52
CA ILE A 166 17.43 1.85 6.78
C ILE A 166 17.86 2.81 7.92
N GLU A 167 19.11 3.29 7.86
CA GLU A 167 19.75 4.00 8.96
C GLU A 167 19.39 5.49 9.02
N VAL A 168 19.59 6.09 10.20
CA VAL A 168 19.28 7.48 10.50
C VAL A 168 20.45 8.10 11.27
N ASP A 169 21.70 7.91 10.83
CA ASP A 169 22.86 8.48 11.54
C ASP A 169 23.09 9.97 11.17
N SER A 170 22.47 10.47 10.09
CA SER A 170 22.64 11.86 9.63
C SER A 170 21.31 12.56 9.25
N GLN A 171 21.17 13.84 9.59
CA GLN A 171 19.97 14.65 9.24
C GLN A 171 19.75 14.76 7.72
N SER A 172 20.81 14.61 6.93
CA SER A 172 20.78 14.65 5.47
C SER A 172 20.18 13.41 4.81
N GLU A 173 20.08 12.28 5.53
CA GLU A 173 19.59 11.00 4.99
C GLU A 173 18.16 10.67 5.42
N MET A 174 17.56 11.52 6.24
CA MET A 174 16.20 11.34 6.73
C MET A 174 15.16 11.33 5.59
N ASP A 175 15.47 11.96 4.46
CA ASP A 175 14.61 12.02 3.26
C ASP A 175 14.52 10.68 2.51
N ASN A 176 15.53 9.80 2.66
CA ASN A 176 15.60 8.50 1.98
C ASN A 176 15.40 7.31 2.92
N SER A 177 15.09 7.56 4.20
CA SER A 177 14.91 6.49 5.18
C SER A 177 13.56 5.79 5.05
N LEU A 178 13.54 4.46 5.18
CA LEU A 178 12.31 3.66 5.32
C LEU A 178 11.77 3.60 6.75
N LEU A 179 12.49 4.14 7.72
CA LEU A 179 12.15 4.12 9.14
C LEU A 179 11.87 5.51 9.69
N GLY A 180 11.21 5.57 10.85
CA GLY A 180 10.95 6.82 11.57
C GLY A 180 10.25 7.89 10.72
N ALA A 181 10.84 9.09 10.66
CA ALA A 181 10.31 10.24 9.94
C ALA A 181 10.24 10.06 8.41
N GLY A 182 11.12 9.23 7.83
CA GLY A 182 11.16 8.96 6.40
C GLY A 182 9.94 8.20 5.88
N ARG A 183 9.21 7.47 6.75
CA ARG A 183 8.00 6.70 6.38
C ARG A 183 6.91 7.57 5.76
N SER A 184 6.69 8.77 6.30
CA SER A 184 5.70 9.72 5.77
C SER A 184 6.04 10.14 4.35
N ARG A 185 7.33 10.41 4.10
CA ARG A 185 7.81 10.81 2.78
C ARG A 185 7.79 9.67 1.78
N ALA A 186 8.22 8.48 2.21
CA ALA A 186 8.15 7.24 1.42
C ALA A 186 6.72 6.97 0.96
N LYS A 187 5.73 7.12 1.85
CA LYS A 187 4.31 6.99 1.53
C LYS A 187 3.88 7.94 0.41
N GLU A 188 4.23 9.22 0.48
CA GLU A 188 3.87 10.20 -0.55
C GLU A 188 4.48 9.86 -1.91
N ILE A 189 5.75 9.47 -1.92
CA ILE A 189 6.47 9.11 -3.15
C ILE A 189 5.87 7.85 -3.77
N LEU A 190 5.68 6.79 -2.98
CA LEU A 190 5.11 5.52 -3.43
C LEU A 190 3.68 5.70 -3.95
N THR A 191 2.83 6.45 -3.24
CA THR A 191 1.46 6.74 -3.69
C THR A 191 1.47 7.37 -5.09
N LYS A 192 2.33 8.38 -5.31
CA LYS A 192 2.46 9.06 -6.61
C LYS A 192 3.02 8.15 -7.69
N ARG A 193 4.04 7.34 -7.39
CA ARG A 193 4.66 6.40 -8.35
C ARG A 193 3.67 5.33 -8.78
N ILE A 194 2.98 4.71 -7.82
CA ILE A 194 1.97 3.68 -8.08
C ILE A 194 0.82 4.27 -8.87
N GLN A 195 0.28 5.43 -8.49
CA GLN A 195 -0.79 6.09 -9.26
C GLN A 195 -0.38 6.32 -10.72
N ARG A 196 0.82 6.87 -10.97
CA ARG A 196 1.32 7.09 -12.35
C ARG A 196 1.47 5.78 -13.11
N ALA A 197 1.95 4.72 -12.45
CA ALA A 197 2.14 3.42 -13.09
C ALA A 197 0.79 2.78 -13.47
N VAL A 198 -0.20 2.81 -12.58
CA VAL A 198 -1.53 2.26 -12.88
C VAL A 198 -2.28 3.10 -13.91
N ASP A 199 -2.07 4.42 -13.94
CA ASP A 199 -2.60 5.30 -14.97
C ASP A 199 -1.98 5.01 -16.35
N ALA A 200 -0.67 4.76 -16.40
CA ALA A 200 0.04 4.42 -17.64
C ALA A 200 -0.43 3.07 -18.23
N GLU A 201 -0.76 2.11 -17.37
CA GLU A 201 -1.35 0.84 -17.79
C GLU A 201 -2.86 0.97 -18.07
N GLY A 202 -3.48 2.13 -17.82
CA GLY A 202 -4.91 2.33 -18.04
C GLY A 202 -5.78 1.42 -17.16
N LEU A 203 -5.41 1.22 -15.89
CA LEU A 203 -6.12 0.29 -15.00
C LEU A 203 -7.49 0.81 -14.51
N GLY A 204 -7.70 2.13 -14.56
CA GLY A 204 -8.98 2.73 -14.12
C GLY A 204 -9.17 2.80 -12.61
N VAL A 205 -8.09 2.78 -11.82
CA VAL A 205 -8.14 2.88 -10.34
C VAL A 205 -7.52 4.17 -9.83
N GLU A 206 -7.98 4.60 -8.66
CA GLU A 206 -7.39 5.68 -7.89
C GLU A 206 -6.87 5.15 -6.56
N ILE A 207 -5.60 5.42 -6.28
CA ILE A 207 -4.95 5.09 -5.00
C ILE A 207 -5.36 6.15 -3.98
N VAL A 208 -6.16 5.74 -3.01
CA VAL A 208 -6.70 6.62 -1.96
C VAL A 208 -5.72 6.73 -0.80
N PHE A 209 -5.08 5.62 -0.43
CA PHE A 209 -4.13 5.58 0.67
C PHE A 209 -3.12 4.47 0.46
N LEU A 210 -1.89 4.73 0.89
CA LEU A 210 -0.86 3.71 1.05
C LEU A 210 -0.34 3.78 2.48
N GLY A 211 -0.28 2.64 3.16
CA GLY A 211 0.35 2.51 4.46
C GLY A 211 1.72 1.89 4.29
N LEU A 212 2.74 2.41 4.98
CA LEU A 212 4.01 1.71 5.15
C LEU A 212 4.05 1.26 6.60
N GLN A 213 3.63 0.03 6.86
CA GLN A 213 3.48 -0.58 8.19
C GLN A 213 4.57 -1.63 8.44
N GLY A 214 4.88 -1.88 9.73
CA GLY A 214 5.72 -3.00 10.13
C GLY A 214 7.04 -3.13 9.36
N VAL A 215 7.77 -2.03 9.12
CA VAL A 215 9.10 -2.14 8.49
C VAL A 215 10.08 -2.65 9.55
N HIS A 216 10.58 -3.86 9.37
CA HIS A 216 11.52 -4.49 10.30
C HIS A 216 12.51 -5.39 9.56
N PRO A 217 13.70 -5.64 10.16
CA PRO A 217 14.59 -6.67 9.65
C PRO A 217 13.98 -8.07 9.85
N PRO A 218 14.52 -9.10 9.17
CA PRO A 218 14.15 -10.48 9.42
C PRO A 218 14.30 -10.86 10.90
N PRO A 219 13.39 -11.69 11.46
CA PRO A 219 13.41 -12.06 12.87
C PRO A 219 14.74 -12.65 13.34
N GLU A 220 15.45 -13.37 12.46
CA GLU A 220 16.73 -14.03 12.75
C GLU A 220 17.84 -13.05 13.10
N VAL A 221 17.79 -11.83 12.54
CA VAL A 221 18.81 -10.78 12.74
C VAL A 221 18.28 -9.60 13.56
N ALA A 222 17.02 -9.65 13.99
CA ALA A 222 16.38 -8.56 14.72
C ALA A 222 17.14 -8.17 16.00
N ALA A 223 17.69 -9.14 16.74
CA ALA A 223 18.45 -8.88 17.96
C ALA A 223 19.75 -8.10 17.70
N ASP A 224 20.44 -8.38 16.59
CA ASP A 224 21.67 -7.67 16.24
C ASP A 224 21.38 -6.26 15.73
N TYR A 225 20.31 -6.08 14.94
CA TYR A 225 19.80 -4.75 14.58
C TYR A 225 19.45 -3.92 15.81
N GLN A 226 18.77 -4.52 16.80
CA GLN A 226 18.44 -3.82 18.05
C GLN A 226 19.69 -3.37 18.81
N LYS A 227 20.77 -4.16 18.81
CA LYS A 227 22.05 -3.75 19.43
C LYS A 227 22.65 -2.52 18.74
N VAL A 228 22.61 -2.46 17.40
CA VAL A 228 23.11 -1.29 16.64
C VAL A 228 22.29 -0.05 16.99
N VAL A 229 20.96 -0.16 16.99
CA VAL A 229 20.07 0.95 17.37
C VAL A 229 20.34 1.39 18.82
N ALA A 230 20.50 0.45 19.75
CA ALA A 230 20.82 0.75 21.15
C ALA A 230 22.16 1.51 21.28
N ALA A 231 23.20 1.08 20.56
CA ALA A 231 24.51 1.74 20.55
C ALA A 231 24.44 3.16 19.98
N VAL A 232 23.66 3.39 18.92
CA VAL A 232 23.43 4.74 18.35
C VAL A 232 22.71 5.65 19.35
N GLN A 233 21.69 5.14 20.05
CA GLN A 233 20.99 5.88 21.09
C GLN A 233 21.90 6.21 22.28
N GLU A 234 22.76 5.27 22.69
CA GLU A 234 23.73 5.49 23.77
C GLU A 234 24.80 6.54 23.41
N LYS A 235 25.32 6.50 22.17
CA LYS A 235 26.19 7.54 21.59
C LYS A 235 25.51 8.91 21.70
N GLN A 236 24.26 9.02 21.26
CA GLN A 236 23.53 10.29 21.28
C GLN A 236 23.25 10.78 22.70
N ALA A 237 22.88 9.89 23.61
CA ALA A 237 22.66 10.21 25.02
C ALA A 237 23.95 10.74 25.67
N THR A 238 25.10 10.15 25.35
CA THR A 238 26.42 10.60 25.85
C THR A 238 26.77 11.98 25.34
N ILE A 239 26.57 12.27 24.04
CA ILE A 239 26.78 13.59 23.45
C ILE A 239 25.89 14.66 24.12
N LEU A 240 24.60 14.36 24.27
CA LEU A 240 23.66 15.26 24.95
C LEU A 240 24.02 15.49 26.42
N GLY A 241 24.51 14.46 27.11
CA GLY A 241 25.05 14.55 28.46
C GLY A 241 26.25 15.50 28.54
N ALA A 242 27.18 15.40 27.58
CA ALA A 242 28.33 16.31 27.49
C ALA A 242 27.91 17.76 27.22
N HIS A 243 26.94 17.99 26.33
CA HIS A 243 26.37 19.33 26.10
C HIS A 243 25.71 19.91 27.34
N THR A 244 24.95 19.09 28.07
CA THR A 244 24.31 19.47 29.33
C THR A 244 25.36 19.88 30.36
N TYR A 245 26.42 19.08 30.52
CA TYR A 245 27.53 19.41 31.42
C TYR A 245 28.20 20.73 31.04
N ARG A 246 28.56 20.92 29.76
CA ARG A 246 29.15 22.16 29.25
C ARG A 246 28.27 23.37 29.54
N ASN A 247 26.98 23.29 29.22
CA ASN A 247 26.02 24.39 29.42
C ASN A 247 25.85 24.70 30.91
N LYS A 248 25.82 23.68 31.78
CA LYS A 248 25.77 23.87 33.24
C LYS A 248 26.98 24.62 33.76
N VAL A 249 28.18 24.24 33.32
CA VAL A 249 29.44 24.92 33.70
C VAL A 249 29.42 26.37 33.23
N LEU A 250 29.09 26.63 31.96
CA LEU A 250 29.01 27.99 31.41
C LEU A 250 27.96 28.86 32.12
N SER A 251 26.77 28.33 32.36
CA SER A 251 25.71 29.05 33.07
C SER A 251 26.09 29.37 34.51
N THR A 252 26.84 28.49 35.18
CA THR A 252 27.32 28.75 36.55
C THR A 252 28.41 29.82 36.56
N LEU A 253 29.31 29.81 35.57
CA LEU A 253 30.41 30.78 35.45
C LEU A 253 29.93 32.17 35.02
N ALA A 254 28.92 32.25 34.15
CA ALA A 254 28.37 33.54 33.68
C ALA A 254 27.57 34.29 34.76
N GLY A 255 27.12 33.60 35.83
CA GLY A 255 26.29 34.16 36.89
C GLY A 255 24.88 34.55 36.40
N SER A 256 23.94 34.80 37.32
CA SER A 256 22.69 35.47 36.94
C SER A 256 23.00 36.95 36.71
N VAL A 257 22.67 37.45 35.52
CA VAL A 257 22.53 38.90 35.30
C VAL A 257 21.33 39.41 36.10
#